data_AF-A0A1E8B5Y2-F1
#
_entry.id   AF-A0A1E8B5Y2-F1
#
_cell.length_a   1.000
_cell.length_b   1.000
_cell.length_c   1.000
_cell.angle_alpha   90.00
_cell.angle_beta   90.00
_cell.angle_gamma   90.00
#
_symmetry.space_group_name_H-M   'P 1'
#
loop_
_entity.id
_entity.type
_entity.pdbx_description
1 polymer ?
#
loop_
_entity_poly.entity_id
_entity_poly.type
_entity_poly.pdbx_seq_one_letter_code
_entity_poly.pdbx_strand_id
1 'polypeptide(L)'
;MDKIQIAKRIRESIKSGQLNTLRDLLEREPKMLEYVMPFGTWLHVATAHGQLEMIEYLINLGINIHAKGGTFSTNALERAATKGYLHIAEYLIKHQVEMDTSEPDRNPLFAAIYSGHFEIVKLLVMNGIDITIKYSGNNMKDMDAYTFAVERGEMKIADYLKRKLNEKV
;
A
#
# COMPACT_ATOMS: atom_id res chain seq x y z
N MET A 1 13.25 28.65 -0.30
CA MET A 1 12.79 28.05 -1.58
C MET A 1 11.29 27.85 -1.46
N ASP A 2 10.51 28.03 -2.53
CA ASP A 2 9.05 27.79 -2.47
C ASP A 2 8.77 26.32 -2.06
N LYS A 3 7.83 26.10 -1.13
CA LYS A 3 7.46 24.76 -0.64
C LYS A 3 7.04 23.85 -1.78
N ILE A 4 6.36 24.39 -2.80
CA ILE A 4 5.96 23.64 -4.00
C ILE A 4 7.18 23.17 -4.78
N GLN A 5 8.19 24.05 -4.94
CA GLN A 5 9.43 23.70 -5.61
C GLN A 5 10.23 22.65 -4.83
N ILE A 6 10.29 22.75 -3.49
CA ILE A 6 10.94 21.73 -2.64
C ILE A 6 10.18 20.40 -2.77
N ALA A 7 8.85 20.39 -2.66
CA ALA A 7 8.02 19.20 -2.82
C ALA A 7 8.26 18.51 -4.17
N LYS A 8 8.35 19.29 -5.25
CA LYS A 8 8.65 18.76 -6.60
C LYS A 8 10.02 18.09 -6.65
N ARG A 9 11.04 18.69 -6.03
CA ARG A 9 12.40 18.12 -5.96
C ARG A 9 12.44 16.85 -5.11
N ILE A 10 11.78 16.84 -3.96
CA ILE A 10 11.65 15.64 -3.12
C ILE A 10 10.97 14.53 -3.92
N ARG A 11 9.81 14.81 -4.54
CA ARG A 11 9.11 13.84 -5.39
C ARG A 11 10.01 13.27 -6.48
N GLU A 12 10.75 14.12 -7.19
CA GLU A 12 11.60 13.65 -8.29
C GLU A 12 12.80 12.86 -7.77
N SER A 13 13.40 13.28 -6.65
CA SER A 13 14.45 12.49 -6.00
C SER A 13 13.96 11.09 -5.63
N ILE A 14 12.72 10.99 -5.14
CA ILE A 14 12.07 9.72 -4.87
C ILE A 14 11.93 8.97 -6.18
N LYS A 15 11.15 9.46 -7.14
CA LYS A 15 10.92 8.79 -8.45
C LYS A 15 12.19 8.27 -9.14
N SER A 16 13.30 8.99 -9.05
CA SER A 16 14.58 8.64 -9.67
C SER A 16 15.53 7.82 -8.80
N GLY A 17 15.15 7.43 -7.57
CA GLY A 17 15.98 6.61 -6.69
C GLY A 17 17.14 7.36 -6.02
N GLN A 18 17.11 8.70 -6.00
CA GLN A 18 18.20 9.53 -5.46
C GLN A 18 18.07 9.72 -3.94
N LEU A 19 18.39 8.67 -3.17
CA LEU A 19 18.24 8.68 -1.71
C LEU A 19 19.05 9.78 -1.00
N ASN A 20 20.28 10.09 -1.47
CA ASN A 20 21.07 11.17 -0.90
C ASN A 20 20.43 12.54 -1.14
N THR A 21 19.86 12.78 -2.32
CA THR A 21 19.11 14.01 -2.60
C THR A 21 17.88 14.13 -1.68
N LEU A 22 17.16 13.03 -1.45
CA LEU A 22 16.05 12.99 -0.51
C LEU A 22 16.49 13.33 0.92
N ARG A 23 17.60 12.72 1.38
CA ARG A 23 18.22 12.97 2.69
C ARG A 23 18.54 14.46 2.87
N ASP A 24 19.33 15.01 1.96
CA ASP A 24 19.76 16.42 2.01
C ASP A 24 18.56 17.38 2.05
N LEU A 25 17.50 17.09 1.29
CA LEU A 25 16.31 17.93 1.24
C LEU A 25 15.51 17.87 2.55
N LEU A 26 15.35 16.69 3.15
CA LEU A 26 14.63 16.53 4.41
C LEU A 26 15.43 17.00 5.63
N GLU A 27 16.76 16.92 5.60
CA GLU A 27 17.61 17.51 6.63
C GLU A 27 17.53 19.04 6.62
N ARG A 28 17.51 19.66 5.43
CA ARG A 28 17.39 21.12 5.29
C ARG A 28 15.99 21.64 5.62
N GLU A 29 14.96 20.86 5.30
CA GLU A 29 13.55 21.26 5.47
C GLU A 29 12.72 20.12 6.13
N PRO A 30 12.92 19.82 7.43
CA PRO A 30 12.29 18.67 8.08
C PRO A 30 10.76 18.66 8.05
N LYS A 31 10.14 19.85 8.03
CA LYS A 31 8.67 20.02 7.90
C LYS A 31 8.12 19.42 6.61
N MET A 32 8.96 19.19 5.61
CA MET A 32 8.53 18.54 4.38
C MET A 32 8.19 17.07 4.61
N LEU A 33 8.69 16.40 5.66
CA LEU A 33 8.38 14.99 5.93
C LEU A 33 6.87 14.71 6.01
N GLU A 34 6.12 15.61 6.64
CA GLU A 34 4.66 15.52 6.82
C GLU A 34 3.87 16.10 5.64
N TYR A 35 4.56 16.58 4.60
CA TYR A 35 3.90 17.23 3.48
C TYR A 35 3.10 16.24 2.63
N VAL A 36 1.80 16.48 2.52
CA VAL A 36 0.87 15.67 1.72
C VAL A 36 0.62 16.36 0.38
N MET A 37 0.91 15.65 -0.71
CA MET A 37 0.60 16.13 -2.06
C MET A 37 -0.75 15.57 -2.53
N PRO A 38 -1.35 16.13 -3.60
CA PRO A 38 -2.59 15.59 -4.18
C PRO A 38 -2.53 14.12 -4.60
N PHE A 39 -1.36 13.48 -4.64
CA PHE A 39 -1.17 12.07 -4.99
C PHE A 39 -0.50 11.26 -3.87
N GLY A 40 -0.45 11.79 -2.65
CA GLY A 40 -0.02 11.07 -1.45
C GLY A 40 1.14 11.70 -0.68
N THR A 41 1.59 11.00 0.36
CA THR A 41 2.82 11.29 1.11
C THR A 41 4.05 10.74 0.39
N TRP A 42 5.26 11.06 0.87
CA TRP A 42 6.50 10.48 0.33
C TRP A 42 6.52 8.96 0.40
N LEU A 43 5.92 8.37 1.43
CA LEU A 43 5.79 6.92 1.58
C LEU A 43 4.98 6.32 0.42
N HIS A 44 3.88 6.96 0.00
CA HIS A 44 3.08 6.52 -1.14
C HIS A 44 3.86 6.62 -2.46
N VAL A 45 4.63 7.70 -2.63
CA VAL A 45 5.44 7.89 -3.84
C VAL A 45 6.54 6.84 -3.93
N ALA A 46 7.29 6.62 -2.84
CA ALA A 46 8.35 5.61 -2.79
C ALA A 46 7.79 4.21 -3.01
N THR A 47 6.67 3.89 -2.38
CA THR A 47 5.97 2.61 -2.58
C THR A 47 5.50 2.42 -4.02
N ALA A 48 4.95 3.46 -4.65
CA ALA A 48 4.51 3.37 -6.05
C ALA A 48 5.65 3.08 -7.04
N HIS A 49 6.90 3.41 -6.66
CA HIS A 49 8.10 3.21 -7.49
C HIS A 49 8.96 2.03 -7.03
N GLY A 50 8.52 1.24 -6.05
CA GLY A 50 9.24 0.03 -5.63
C GLY A 50 10.53 0.31 -4.85
N GLN A 51 10.64 1.44 -4.15
CA GLN A 51 11.88 1.91 -3.55
C GLN A 51 11.99 1.56 -2.07
N LEU A 52 12.33 0.31 -1.76
CA LEU A 52 12.43 -0.16 -0.39
C LEU A 52 13.38 0.69 0.47
N GLU A 53 14.60 0.97 0.01
CA GLU A 53 15.58 1.77 0.77
C GLU A 53 15.05 3.17 1.15
N MET A 54 14.20 3.76 0.30
CA MET A 54 13.57 5.05 0.61
C MET A 54 12.45 4.90 1.62
N ILE A 55 11.67 3.83 1.52
CA ILE A 55 10.62 3.51 2.48
C ILE A 55 11.23 3.31 3.87
N GLU A 56 12.31 2.52 3.95
CA GLU A 56 13.09 2.30 5.16
C GLU A 56 13.55 3.63 5.76
N TYR A 57 14.18 4.48 4.94
CA TYR A 57 14.64 5.79 5.37
C TYR A 57 13.51 6.68 5.90
N LEU A 58 12.40 6.79 5.16
CA LEU A 58 11.26 7.64 5.53
C LEU A 58 10.59 7.16 6.82
N ILE A 59 10.44 5.85 7.00
CA ILE A 59 9.89 5.26 8.23
C ILE A 59 10.82 5.48 9.42
N ASN A 60 12.14 5.34 9.23
CA ASN A 60 13.12 5.64 10.27
C ASN A 60 13.16 7.13 10.66
N LEU A 61 12.80 8.04 9.74
CA LEU A 61 12.60 9.46 10.05
C LEU A 61 11.29 9.76 10.78
N GLY A 62 10.40 8.78 10.94
CA GLY A 62 9.11 8.97 11.61
C GLY A 62 8.00 9.49 10.70
N ILE A 63 8.05 9.25 9.38
CA ILE A 63 6.89 9.51 8.52
C ILE A 63 5.67 8.73 9.05
N ASN A 64 4.49 9.34 9.05
CA ASN A 64 3.28 8.65 9.44
C ASN A 64 2.94 7.51 8.44
N ILE A 65 3.14 6.26 8.87
CA ILE A 65 2.88 5.05 8.06
C ILE A 65 1.38 4.84 7.77
N HIS A 66 0.52 5.36 8.63
CA HIS A 66 -0.95 5.29 8.49
C HIS A 66 -1.54 6.50 7.77
N ALA A 67 -0.70 7.42 7.28
CA ALA A 67 -1.19 8.54 6.51
C ALA A 67 -1.98 8.02 5.31
N LYS A 68 -3.18 8.55 5.12
CA LYS A 68 -4.00 8.34 3.92
C LYS A 68 -3.76 9.57 3.05
N GLY A 69 -3.42 9.37 1.78
CA GLY A 69 -2.90 10.49 0.97
C GLY A 69 -3.39 10.52 -0.48
N GLY A 70 -3.74 11.74 -0.93
CA GLY A 70 -3.99 12.08 -2.33
C GLY A 70 -5.25 11.47 -2.96
N THR A 71 -5.32 11.57 -4.29
CA THR A 71 -6.44 11.13 -5.15
C THR A 71 -6.82 9.66 -4.98
N PHE A 72 -5.94 8.84 -4.42
CA PHE A 72 -6.22 7.44 -4.15
C PHE A 72 -6.81 7.23 -2.75
N SER A 73 -6.49 8.12 -1.80
CA SER A 73 -6.89 8.01 -0.38
C SER A 73 -6.61 6.63 0.24
N THR A 74 -5.71 5.84 -0.37
CA THR A 74 -5.29 4.52 0.08
C THR A 74 -4.10 4.63 1.02
N ASN A 75 -3.73 3.53 1.67
CA ASN A 75 -2.50 3.42 2.46
C ASN A 75 -1.35 2.88 1.60
N ALA A 76 -0.12 2.90 2.13
CA ALA A 76 1.04 2.39 1.41
C ALA A 76 0.95 0.86 1.12
N LEU A 77 0.33 0.08 2.00
CA LEU A 77 0.23 -1.37 1.83
C LEU A 77 -0.64 -1.76 0.64
N GLU A 78 -1.77 -1.07 0.43
CA GLU A 78 -2.60 -1.24 -0.76
C GLU A 78 -1.79 -0.99 -2.03
N ARG A 79 -0.98 0.09 -2.06
CA ARG A 79 -0.15 0.39 -3.23
C ARG A 79 0.89 -0.68 -3.51
N ALA A 80 1.53 -1.21 -2.48
CA ALA A 80 2.47 -2.33 -2.61
C ALA A 80 1.75 -3.59 -3.11
N ALA A 81 0.54 -3.85 -2.60
CA ALA A 81 -0.31 -4.95 -3.00
C ALA A 81 -0.74 -4.84 -4.46
N THR A 82 -1.23 -3.69 -4.92
CA THR A 82 -1.61 -3.42 -6.31
C THR A 82 -0.44 -3.59 -7.29
N LYS A 83 0.79 -3.28 -6.86
CA LYS A 83 1.99 -3.33 -7.69
C LYS A 83 2.77 -4.64 -7.62
N GLY A 84 2.41 -5.55 -6.71
CA GLY A 84 3.13 -6.82 -6.57
C GLY A 84 4.46 -6.70 -5.84
N TYR A 85 4.70 -5.62 -5.09
CA TYR A 85 5.95 -5.42 -4.36
C TYR A 85 5.96 -6.17 -3.02
N LEU A 86 6.18 -7.49 -3.08
CA LEU A 86 6.15 -8.38 -1.92
C LEU A 86 7.06 -7.91 -0.77
N HIS A 87 8.32 -7.59 -1.07
CA HIS A 87 9.31 -7.14 -0.06
C HIS A 87 8.90 -5.81 0.61
N ILE A 88 8.20 -4.93 -0.09
CA ILE A 88 7.66 -3.70 0.50
C ILE A 88 6.46 -4.02 1.38
N ALA A 89 5.56 -4.90 0.94
CA ALA A 89 4.42 -5.34 1.74
C ALA A 89 4.89 -5.99 3.06
N GLU A 90 5.89 -6.88 3.00
CA GLU A 90 6.53 -7.48 4.19
C GLU A 90 7.07 -6.41 5.14
N TYR A 91 7.81 -5.43 4.60
CA TYR A 91 8.38 -4.35 5.40
C TYR A 91 7.30 -3.49 6.08
N LEU A 92 6.26 -3.10 5.36
CA LEU A 92 5.18 -2.27 5.88
C LEU A 92 4.37 -3.02 6.96
N ILE A 93 4.08 -4.30 6.75
CA ILE A 93 3.39 -5.15 7.75
C ILE A 93 4.23 -5.30 9.01
N LYS A 94 5.55 -5.51 8.87
CA LYS A 94 6.48 -5.54 10.01
C LYS A 94 6.46 -4.25 10.84
N HIS A 95 6.15 -3.12 10.19
CA HIS A 95 6.00 -1.80 10.84
C HIS A 95 4.54 -1.48 11.21
N GLN A 96 3.69 -2.51 11.33
CA GLN A 96 2.32 -2.41 11.86
C GLN A 96 1.43 -1.46 11.08
N VAL A 97 1.62 -1.34 9.75
CA VAL A 97 0.68 -0.60 8.89
C VAL A 97 -0.74 -1.16 9.03
N GLU A 98 -1.75 -0.30 8.93
CA GLU A 98 -3.17 -0.70 8.94
C GLU A 98 -3.44 -1.66 7.77
N MET A 99 -3.86 -2.90 8.06
CA MET A 99 -4.21 -3.91 7.05
C MET A 99 -5.71 -3.90 6.74
N ASP A 100 -6.53 -3.80 7.78
CA ASP A 100 -7.99 -3.83 7.67
C ASP A 100 -8.54 -2.41 7.55
N THR A 101 -8.96 -2.02 6.35
CA THR A 101 -9.64 -0.74 6.11
C THR A 101 -11.12 -0.95 5.89
N SER A 102 -11.96 -0.07 6.47
CA SER A 102 -13.41 -0.08 6.27
C SER A 102 -13.85 0.22 4.84
N GLU A 103 -12.98 0.86 4.05
CA GLU A 103 -13.19 1.18 2.64
C GLU A 103 -12.70 0.01 1.77
N PRO A 104 -13.62 -0.78 1.17
CA PRO A 104 -13.21 -2.01 0.48
C PRO A 104 -12.43 -1.77 -0.81
N ASP A 105 -12.63 -0.63 -1.47
CA ASP A 105 -11.84 -0.17 -2.63
C ASP A 105 -10.39 0.19 -2.26
N ARG A 106 -10.07 0.24 -0.96
CA ARG A 106 -8.75 0.62 -0.44
C ARG A 106 -8.08 -0.48 0.37
N ASN A 107 -8.74 -1.62 0.50
CA ASN A 107 -8.22 -2.74 1.26
C ASN A 107 -7.12 -3.46 0.44
N PRO A 108 -5.93 -3.69 1.02
CA PRO A 108 -4.80 -4.32 0.32
C PRO A 108 -5.09 -5.74 -0.18
N LEU A 109 -6.03 -6.47 0.45
CA LEU A 109 -6.44 -7.80 -0.01
C LEU A 109 -7.10 -7.71 -1.39
N PHE A 110 -8.10 -6.85 -1.55
CA PHE A 110 -8.79 -6.70 -2.84
C PHE A 110 -7.87 -6.15 -3.93
N ALA A 111 -6.95 -5.25 -3.58
CA ALA A 111 -5.88 -4.80 -4.49
C ALA A 111 -4.99 -5.95 -4.99
N ALA A 112 -4.51 -6.81 -4.08
CA ALA A 112 -3.70 -7.97 -4.44
C ALA A 112 -4.49 -8.97 -5.31
N ILE A 113 -5.77 -9.20 -5.01
CA ILE A 113 -6.65 -10.07 -5.81
C ILE A 113 -6.87 -9.46 -7.20
N TYR A 114 -7.22 -8.18 -7.28
CA TYR A 114 -7.50 -7.49 -8.54
C TYR A 114 -6.34 -7.56 -9.53
N SER A 115 -5.11 -7.49 -9.02
CA SER A 115 -3.85 -7.55 -9.77
C SER A 115 -3.24 -8.97 -9.88
N GLY A 116 -3.88 -10.01 -9.34
CA GLY A 116 -3.40 -11.40 -9.44
C GLY A 116 -2.15 -11.73 -8.62
N HIS A 117 -1.82 -10.94 -7.59
CA HIS A 117 -0.60 -11.08 -6.80
C HIS A 117 -0.76 -12.09 -5.66
N PHE A 118 -0.79 -13.39 -6.02
CA PHE A 118 -1.04 -14.50 -5.08
C PHE A 118 -0.13 -14.54 -3.85
N GLU A 119 1.17 -14.28 -3.99
CA GLU A 119 2.08 -14.31 -2.83
C GLU A 119 1.81 -13.17 -1.85
N ILE A 120 1.33 -12.01 -2.32
CA ILE A 120 0.87 -10.94 -1.43
C ILE A 120 -0.43 -11.34 -0.74
N VAL A 121 -1.38 -11.99 -1.44
CA VAL A 121 -2.58 -12.53 -0.78
C VAL A 121 -2.21 -13.46 0.36
N LYS A 122 -1.28 -14.40 0.12
CA LYS A 122 -0.78 -15.30 1.17
C LYS A 122 -0.16 -14.55 2.33
N LEU A 123 0.70 -13.57 2.04
CA LEU A 123 1.34 -12.74 3.06
C LEU A 123 0.30 -12.04 3.95
N LEU A 124 -0.70 -11.38 3.35
CA LEU A 124 -1.74 -10.68 4.08
C LEU A 124 -2.56 -11.62 4.97
N VAL A 125 -2.97 -12.78 4.43
CA VAL A 125 -3.73 -13.79 5.17
C VAL A 125 -2.93 -14.39 6.32
N MET A 126 -1.63 -14.66 6.11
CA MET A 126 -0.74 -15.15 7.16
C MET A 126 -0.53 -14.13 8.29
N ASN A 127 -0.66 -12.83 8.00
CA ASN A 127 -0.59 -11.76 9.00
C ASN A 127 -1.96 -11.37 9.57
N GLY A 128 -3.01 -12.14 9.27
CA GLY A 128 -4.29 -12.02 9.96
C GLY A 128 -5.24 -10.98 9.37
N ILE A 129 -5.05 -10.53 8.13
CA ILE A 129 -6.04 -9.67 7.47
C ILE A 129 -7.44 -10.32 7.50
N ASP A 130 -8.48 -9.50 7.66
CA ASP A 130 -9.85 -9.97 7.60
C ASP A 130 -10.23 -10.33 6.16
N ILE A 131 -10.43 -11.62 5.92
CA ILE A 131 -10.87 -12.16 4.62
C ILE A 131 -12.40 -12.24 4.48
N THR A 132 -13.15 -11.85 5.52
CA THR A 132 -14.62 -11.83 5.53
C THR A 132 -15.19 -10.49 5.10
N ILE A 133 -14.33 -9.47 4.98
CA ILE A 133 -14.70 -8.15 4.46
C ILE A 133 -15.35 -8.25 3.08
N LYS A 134 -16.32 -7.38 2.83
CA LYS A 134 -17.08 -7.34 1.58
C LYS A 134 -16.65 -6.15 0.72
N TYR A 135 -16.36 -6.42 -0.54
CA TYR A 135 -16.10 -5.44 -1.58
C TYR A 135 -17.41 -4.81 -2.06
N SER A 136 -17.46 -3.48 -2.03
CA SER A 136 -18.56 -2.68 -2.58
C SER A 136 -17.99 -1.52 -3.40
N GLY A 137 -17.84 -1.74 -4.70
CA GLY A 137 -17.49 -0.73 -5.70
C GLY A 137 -18.68 -0.37 -6.61
N ASN A 138 -18.45 0.45 -7.63
CA ASN A 138 -19.51 0.95 -8.50
C ASN A 138 -20.31 -0.16 -9.23
N ASN A 139 -19.66 -1.25 -9.63
CA ASN A 139 -20.25 -2.32 -10.43
C ASN A 139 -20.35 -3.68 -9.72
N MET A 140 -19.77 -3.81 -8.53
CA MET A 140 -19.70 -5.06 -7.75
C MET A 140 -20.02 -4.72 -6.31
N LYS A 141 -21.05 -5.36 -5.74
CA LYS A 141 -21.50 -5.08 -4.37
C LYS A 141 -21.53 -6.35 -3.55
N ASP A 142 -21.17 -6.21 -2.28
CA ASP A 142 -21.28 -7.25 -1.25
C ASP A 142 -20.53 -8.56 -1.57
N MET A 143 -19.42 -8.47 -2.32
CA MET A 143 -18.58 -9.63 -2.66
C MET A 143 -17.52 -9.88 -1.60
N ASP A 144 -17.47 -11.05 -0.98
CA ASP A 144 -16.28 -11.41 -0.18
C ASP A 144 -15.04 -11.63 -1.05
N ALA A 145 -13.88 -11.71 -0.41
CA ALA A 145 -12.60 -11.94 -1.08
C ALA A 145 -12.59 -13.20 -1.97
N TYR A 146 -13.28 -14.27 -1.58
CA TYR A 146 -13.41 -15.49 -2.40
C TYR A 146 -14.21 -15.21 -3.68
N THR A 147 -15.42 -14.66 -3.54
CA THR A 147 -16.31 -14.36 -4.67
C THR A 147 -15.66 -13.36 -5.61
N PHE A 148 -15.01 -12.32 -5.06
CA PHE A 148 -14.26 -11.34 -5.84
C PHE A 148 -13.13 -12.00 -6.65
N ALA A 149 -12.37 -12.93 -6.06
CA ALA A 149 -11.34 -13.66 -6.79
C ALA A 149 -11.90 -14.53 -7.94
N VAL A 150 -13.05 -15.18 -7.74
CA VAL A 150 -13.74 -15.95 -8.79
C VAL A 150 -14.17 -15.03 -9.94
N GLU A 151 -14.81 -13.91 -9.65
CA GLU A 151 -15.27 -12.93 -10.66
C GLU A 151 -14.11 -12.33 -11.46
N ARG A 152 -12.94 -12.21 -10.85
CA ARG A 152 -11.71 -11.75 -11.51
C ARG A 152 -10.99 -12.84 -12.31
N GLY A 153 -11.43 -14.10 -12.23
CA GLY A 153 -10.78 -15.25 -12.87
C GLY A 153 -9.52 -15.74 -12.15
N GLU A 154 -9.27 -15.25 -10.94
CA GLU A 154 -8.08 -15.56 -10.14
C GLU A 154 -8.24 -16.86 -9.36
N MET A 155 -8.44 -17.98 -10.07
CA MET A 155 -8.85 -19.26 -9.48
C MET A 155 -7.89 -19.78 -8.41
N LYS A 156 -6.58 -19.59 -8.58
CA LYS A 156 -5.57 -19.99 -7.59
C LYS A 156 -5.74 -19.24 -6.27
N ILE A 157 -6.07 -17.94 -6.34
CA ILE A 157 -6.36 -17.10 -5.18
C ILE A 157 -7.69 -17.52 -4.56
N ALA A 158 -8.73 -17.74 -5.38
CA ALA A 158 -10.05 -18.18 -4.92
C ALA A 158 -9.96 -19.50 -4.13
N ASP A 159 -9.29 -20.51 -4.67
CA ASP A 159 -9.13 -21.82 -3.98
C ASP A 159 -8.36 -21.70 -2.66
N TYR A 160 -7.38 -20.80 -2.59
CA TYR A 160 -6.68 -20.51 -1.35
C TYR A 160 -7.59 -19.84 -0.31
N LEU A 161 -8.32 -18.79 -0.71
CA LEU A 161 -9.23 -18.07 0.18
C LEU A 161 -10.38 -18.96 0.67
N LYS A 162 -10.93 -19.81 -0.20
CA LYS A 162 -11.99 -20.78 0.16
C LYS A 162 -11.53 -21.72 1.28
N ARG A 163 -10.31 -22.27 1.16
CA ARG A 163 -9.72 -23.12 2.21
C ARG A 163 -9.56 -22.35 3.52
N LYS A 164 -9.05 -21.12 3.45
CA LYS A 164 -8.81 -20.27 4.63
C LYS A 164 -10.10 -19.83 5.32
N LEU A 165 -11.19 -19.63 4.58
CA LEU A 165 -12.52 -19.37 5.16
C LEU A 165 -13.04 -20.59 5.93
N ASN A 166 -12.88 -21.79 5.38
CA ASN A 166 -13.32 -23.04 6.02
C ASN A 166 -12.52 -23.38 7.28
N GLU A 167 -11.26 -22.95 7.38
CA GLU A 167 -10.41 -23.15 8.57
C GLU A 167 -10.78 -22.21 9.75
N LYS A 168 -11.52 -21.12 9.49
CA LYS A 168 -11.94 -20.15 10.51
C LYS A 168 -13.30 -20.49 11.17
N VAL A 169 -13.98 -21.55 10.72
CA VAL A 169 -15.28 -22.02 11.23
C VAL A 169 -15.12 -23.15 12.22
#